data_AF-G0A7H5-F1
#
_entry.id   AF-G0A7H5-F1
#
_cell.length_a   1.000
_cell.length_b   1.000
_cell.length_c   1.000
_cell.angle_alpha   90.00
_cell.angle_beta   90.00
_cell.angle_gamma   90.00
#
_symmetry.space_group_name_H-M   'P 1'
#
loop_
_entity.id
_entity.type
_entity.pdbx_description
1 polymer ?
#
loop_
_entity_poly.entity_id
_entity_poly.type
_entity_poly.pdbx_seq_one_letter_code
_entity_poly.pdbx_strand_id
1 'polypeptide(L)'
;MKRKVLQDFANVCCQRFLTSLSNSDRINFVIFGSGQVTMDFLSLRCDHELTPLSPLGYCVSFREWLEENCRKHSIIFEELKEVRLAVRMDVKIERLDRPACPGWLITNIAFECESRIATDEKEYFGQMSDTKKMGLGQILYNRYY
;
A
#
# COMPACT_ATOMS: atom_id res chain seq x y z
N MET A 1 0.03 23.43 -14.97
CA MET A 1 -0.85 22.25 -14.76
C MET A 1 -0.11 21.02 -14.22
N LYS A 2 1.08 20.66 -14.74
CA LYS A 2 1.93 19.53 -14.28
C LYS A 2 2.02 19.37 -12.75
N ARG A 3 2.29 20.47 -12.02
CA ARG A 3 2.39 20.46 -10.55
C ARG A 3 1.13 19.95 -9.84
N LYS A 4 -0.06 20.31 -10.35
CA LYS A 4 -1.33 19.86 -9.77
C LYS A 4 -1.56 18.37 -10.03
N VAL A 5 -1.21 17.91 -11.23
CA VAL A 5 -1.30 16.49 -11.61
C VAL A 5 -0.38 15.62 -10.76
N LEU A 6 0.88 16.03 -10.54
CA LEU A 6 1.81 15.28 -9.68
C LEU A 6 1.37 15.25 -8.21
N GLN A 7 0.80 16.36 -7.72
CA GLN A 7 0.17 16.39 -6.40
C GLN A 7 -1.03 15.43 -6.31
N ASP A 8 -1.86 15.38 -7.35
CA ASP A 8 -2.97 14.45 -7.43
C ASP A 8 -2.47 12.99 -7.48
N PHE A 9 -1.38 12.70 -8.18
CA PHE A 9 -0.78 11.36 -8.20
C PHE A 9 -0.31 10.90 -6.81
N ALA A 10 0.31 11.79 -6.03
CA ALA A 10 0.71 11.48 -4.66
C ALA A 10 -0.54 11.16 -3.81
N ASN A 11 -1.58 11.99 -3.85
CA ASN A 11 -2.82 11.74 -3.12
C ASN A 11 -3.49 10.42 -3.54
N VAL A 12 -3.55 10.15 -4.85
CA VAL A 12 -4.15 8.93 -5.40
C VAL A 12 -3.34 7.68 -5.04
N CYS A 13 -2.03 7.78 -4.82
CA CYS A 13 -1.21 6.68 -4.33
C CYS A 13 -1.73 6.17 -2.98
N CYS A 14 -1.82 7.05 -1.98
CA CYS A 14 -2.34 6.68 -0.66
C CYS A 14 -3.79 6.18 -0.76
N GLN A 15 -4.64 6.85 -1.52
CA GLN A 15 -6.05 6.47 -1.67
C GLN A 15 -6.19 5.07 -2.27
N ARG A 16 -5.52 4.82 -3.41
CA ARG A 16 -5.57 3.52 -4.11
C ARG A 16 -5.02 2.41 -3.25
N PHE A 17 -3.96 2.66 -2.49
CA PHE A 17 -3.46 1.67 -1.55
C PHE A 17 -4.59 1.25 -0.61
N LEU A 18 -5.20 2.20 0.09
CA LEU A 18 -6.24 1.92 1.10
C LEU A 18 -7.55 1.33 0.52
N THR A 19 -7.91 1.67 -0.71
CA THR A 19 -9.14 1.17 -1.36
C THR A 19 -8.96 -0.13 -2.12
N SER A 20 -7.79 -0.36 -2.69
CA SER A 20 -7.54 -1.42 -3.67
C SER A 20 -6.54 -2.48 -3.19
N LEU A 21 -6.29 -2.55 -1.87
CA LEU A 21 -5.49 -3.64 -1.29
C LEU A 21 -6.02 -4.99 -1.76
N SER A 22 -5.21 -5.70 -2.54
CA SER A 22 -5.46 -7.08 -2.94
C SER A 22 -5.50 -7.97 -1.70
N ASN A 23 -6.21 -9.10 -1.77
CA ASN A 23 -6.23 -10.06 -0.65
C ASN A 23 -4.81 -10.58 -0.34
N SER A 24 -3.95 -10.76 -1.34
CA SER A 24 -2.56 -11.17 -1.16
C SER A 24 -1.74 -10.15 -0.37
N ASP A 25 -1.87 -8.86 -0.67
CA ASP A 25 -1.11 -7.82 0.05
C ASP A 25 -1.58 -7.72 1.51
N ARG A 26 -2.88 -7.85 1.76
CA ARG A 26 -3.44 -7.87 3.12
C ARG A 26 -2.89 -9.03 3.95
N ILE A 27 -2.80 -10.23 3.35
CA ILE A 27 -2.23 -11.40 4.00
C ILE A 27 -0.76 -11.17 4.34
N ASN A 28 0.00 -10.60 3.40
CA ASN A 28 1.39 -10.25 3.63
C ASN A 28 1.53 -9.30 4.83
N PHE A 29 0.67 -8.29 4.97
CA PHE A 29 0.70 -7.40 6.14
C PHE A 29 0.38 -8.10 7.47
N VAL A 30 -0.54 -9.08 7.48
CA VAL A 30 -0.77 -9.92 8.66
C VAL A 30 0.49 -10.72 9.01
N ILE A 31 1.18 -11.28 8.01
CA ILE A 31 2.39 -12.10 8.19
C ILE A 31 3.56 -11.24 8.68
N PHE A 32 3.74 -10.04 8.11
CA PHE A 32 4.81 -9.12 8.49
C PHE A 32 4.60 -8.55 9.89
N GLY A 33 3.34 -8.36 10.30
CA GLY A 33 2.98 -7.77 11.59
C GLY A 33 3.06 -6.24 11.56
N SER A 34 3.06 -5.62 12.74
CA SER A 34 3.21 -4.17 12.86
C SER A 34 4.61 -3.72 12.43
N GLY A 35 4.69 -2.53 11.84
CA GLY A 35 5.96 -1.98 11.37
C GLY A 35 5.75 -0.97 10.24
N GLN A 36 6.82 -0.66 9.53
CA GLN A 36 6.79 0.19 8.34
C GLN A 36 7.18 -0.61 7.10
N VAL A 37 6.30 -0.59 6.10
CA VAL A 37 6.60 -1.03 4.74
C VAL A 37 6.89 0.17 3.86
N THR A 38 8.00 0.16 3.15
CA THR A 38 8.33 1.17 2.14
C THR A 38 8.33 0.55 0.75
N MET A 39 7.69 1.22 -0.19
CA MET A 39 7.60 0.80 -1.60
C MET A 39 8.20 1.91 -2.47
N ASP A 40 9.22 1.58 -3.24
CA ASP A 40 9.79 2.42 -4.29
C ASP A 40 9.29 1.92 -5.64
N PHE A 41 8.43 2.70 -6.28
CA PHE A 41 7.75 2.27 -7.50
C PHE A 41 8.64 2.33 -8.75
N LEU A 42 9.71 3.14 -8.73
CA LEU A 42 10.63 3.26 -9.87
C LEU A 42 11.58 2.06 -9.94
N SER A 43 12.09 1.64 -8.80
CA SER A 43 12.94 0.44 -8.67
C SER A 43 12.17 -0.86 -8.44
N LEU A 44 10.86 -0.76 -8.20
CA LEU A 44 10.01 -1.87 -7.75
C LEU A 44 10.50 -2.53 -6.45
N ARG A 45 11.24 -1.80 -5.62
CA ARG A 45 11.76 -2.31 -4.36
C ARG A 45 10.73 -2.14 -3.25
N CYS A 46 10.55 -3.17 -2.45
CA CYS A 46 9.79 -3.11 -1.21
C CYS A 46 10.70 -3.48 -0.04
N ASP A 47 10.52 -2.82 1.11
CA ASP A 47 11.22 -3.17 2.34
C ASP A 47 10.22 -3.14 3.52
N HIS A 48 10.41 -4.01 4.50
CA HIS A 48 9.73 -3.98 5.79
C HIS A 48 10.77 -3.83 6.89
N GLU A 49 10.72 -2.75 7.67
CA GLU A 49 11.73 -2.45 8.70
C GLU A 49 13.17 -2.60 8.16
N LEU A 50 13.44 -2.02 6.98
CA LEU A 50 14.72 -2.09 6.25
C LEU A 50 15.11 -3.47 5.71
N THR A 51 14.27 -4.48 5.90
CA THR A 51 14.48 -5.81 5.31
C THR A 51 13.85 -5.86 3.92
N PRO A 52 14.61 -6.16 2.86
CA PRO A 52 14.07 -6.21 1.51
C PRO A 52 13.03 -7.33 1.38
N LEU A 53 11.95 -7.00 0.70
CA LEU A 53 10.85 -7.91 0.37
C LEU A 53 10.73 -8.05 -1.14
N SER A 54 10.17 -9.17 -1.58
CA SER A 54 9.68 -9.27 -2.95
C SER A 54 8.66 -8.14 -3.22
N PRO A 55 8.64 -7.59 -4.44
CA PRO A 55 7.72 -6.51 -4.78
C PRO A 55 6.27 -6.90 -4.48
N LEU A 56 5.56 -6.07 -3.72
CA LEU A 56 4.14 -6.28 -3.46
C LEU A 56 3.34 -6.09 -4.76
N GLY A 57 2.19 -6.77 -4.88
CA GLY A 57 1.35 -6.67 -6.08
C GLY A 57 0.88 -5.23 -6.33
N TYR A 58 0.62 -4.50 -5.24
CA TYR A 58 0.34 -3.07 -5.30
C TYR A 58 1.50 -2.24 -5.91
N CYS A 59 2.75 -2.56 -5.60
CA CYS A 59 3.90 -1.82 -6.13
C CYS A 59 3.98 -1.91 -7.66
N VAL A 60 3.80 -3.11 -8.20
CA VAL A 60 3.78 -3.34 -9.65
C VAL A 60 2.60 -2.64 -10.30
N SER A 61 1.38 -2.87 -9.79
CA SER A 61 0.16 -2.30 -10.38
C SER A 61 0.10 -0.77 -10.31
N PHE A 62 0.66 -0.15 -9.27
CA PHE A 62 0.72 1.31 -9.17
C PHE A 62 1.72 1.91 -10.15
N ARG A 63 2.87 1.26 -10.37
CA ARG A 63 3.84 1.70 -11.39
C ARG A 63 3.20 1.71 -12.78
N GLU A 64 2.55 0.63 -13.18
CA GLU A 64 1.86 0.53 -14.48
C GLU A 64 0.81 1.65 -14.64
N TRP A 65 0.02 1.89 -13.58
CA TRP A 65 -0.92 2.99 -13.58
C TRP A 65 -0.22 4.35 -13.71
N LEU A 66 0.88 4.57 -13.00
CA LEU A 66 1.61 5.84 -13.03
C LEU A 66 2.20 6.10 -14.42
N GLU A 67 2.82 5.10 -15.06
CA GLU A 67 3.36 5.21 -16.42
C GLU A 67 2.28 5.61 -17.43
N GLU A 68 1.11 4.97 -17.38
CA GLU A 68 -0.02 5.28 -18.26
C GLU A 68 -0.60 6.69 -18.00
N ASN A 69 -0.66 7.13 -16.74
CA ASN A 69 -1.17 8.47 -16.42
C ASN A 69 -0.15 9.56 -16.77
N CYS A 70 1.15 9.31 -16.59
CA CYS A 70 2.19 10.21 -17.08
C CYS A 70 2.07 10.42 -18.59
N ARG A 71 1.87 9.35 -19.36
CA ARG A 71 1.64 9.43 -20.82
C ARG A 71 0.43 10.29 -21.17
N LYS A 72 -0.71 10.09 -20.49
CA LYS A 72 -1.95 10.87 -20.71
C LYS A 72 -1.80 12.36 -20.42
N HIS A 73 -0.95 12.72 -19.46
CA HIS A 73 -0.73 14.10 -19.04
C HIS A 73 0.55 14.73 -19.62
N SER A 74 1.20 14.04 -20.58
CA SER A 74 2.46 14.48 -21.21
C SER A 74 3.56 14.77 -20.18
N ILE A 75 3.64 13.96 -19.13
CA ILE A 75 4.70 13.98 -18.13
C ILE A 75 5.73 12.92 -18.53
N ILE A 76 6.99 13.32 -18.65
CA ILE A 76 8.10 12.40 -18.92
C ILE A 76 8.35 11.59 -17.64
N PHE A 77 8.18 10.27 -17.71
CA PHE A 77 8.28 9.41 -16.54
C PHE A 77 9.70 9.37 -15.97
N GLU A 78 10.70 9.49 -16.84
CA GLU A 78 12.14 9.52 -16.54
C GLU A 78 12.57 10.79 -15.78
N GLU A 79 11.73 11.83 -15.75
CA GLU A 79 11.98 13.03 -14.94
C GLU A 79 11.61 12.82 -13.46
N LEU A 80 10.89 11.74 -13.14
CA LEU A 80 10.60 11.38 -11.76
C LEU A 80 11.86 10.81 -11.11
N LYS A 81 12.32 11.45 -10.03
CA LYS A 81 13.50 11.01 -9.26
C LYS A 81 13.14 10.04 -8.16
N GLU A 82 11.96 10.20 -7.61
CA GLU A 82 11.44 9.36 -6.54
C GLU A 82 9.94 9.23 -6.70
N VAL A 83 9.45 8.01 -6.55
CA VAL A 83 8.04 7.71 -6.32
C VAL A 83 8.03 6.67 -5.23
N ARG A 84 7.65 7.07 -4.02
CA ARG A 84 7.69 6.24 -2.82
C ARG A 84 6.36 6.27 -2.09
N LEU A 85 6.00 5.14 -1.49
CA LEU A 85 4.93 5.03 -0.50
C LEU A 85 5.49 4.36 0.75
N ALA A 86 5.45 5.07 1.88
CA ALA A 86 5.68 4.53 3.21
C ALA A 86 4.33 4.22 3.85
N VAL A 87 4.19 3.02 4.39
CA VAL A 87 2.98 2.54 5.07
C VAL A 87 3.38 2.05 6.44
N ARG A 88 3.01 2.82 7.46
CA ARG A 88 3.09 2.35 8.84
C ARG A 88 1.83 1.56 9.15
N MET A 89 2.00 0.38 9.72
CA MET A 89 0.91 -0.50 10.09
C MET A 89 0.98 -0.89 11.56
N ASP A 90 -0.19 -0.87 12.22
CA ASP A 90 -0.41 -1.46 13.54
C ASP A 90 -1.41 -2.62 13.39
N VAL A 91 -0.90 -3.84 13.54
CA VAL A 91 -1.64 -5.10 13.37
C VAL A 91 -1.99 -5.67 14.74
N LYS A 92 -3.29 -5.76 15.03
CA LYS A 92 -3.83 -6.37 16.25
C LYS A 92 -4.67 -7.58 15.91
N ILE A 93 -4.30 -8.73 16.46
CA ILE A 93 -5.04 -9.98 16.29
C ILE A 93 -5.83 -10.24 17.57
N GLU A 94 -7.14 -10.40 17.41
CA GLU A 94 -8.09 -10.66 18.49
C GLU A 94 -8.80 -11.98 18.23
N ARG A 95 -9.04 -12.73 19.30
CA ARG A 95 -9.89 -13.91 19.25
C ARG A 95 -11.33 -13.51 19.56
N LEU A 96 -12.22 -13.84 18.64
CA LEU A 96 -13.64 -13.65 18.80
C LEU A 96 -14.26 -14.96 19.31
N ASP A 97 -14.42 -15.08 20.63
CA ASP A 97 -15.18 -16.18 21.21
C ASP A 97 -16.66 -15.79 21.30
N ARG A 98 -17.40 -16.10 20.23
CA ARG A 98 -18.87 -16.03 20.22
C ARG A 98 -19.46 -17.45 20.21
N PRO A 99 -20.62 -17.67 20.85
CA PRO A 99 -21.26 -18.99 20.88
C PRO A 99 -21.48 -19.63 19.50
N ALA A 100 -21.71 -18.81 18.47
CA ALA A 100 -21.92 -19.26 17.08
C ALA A 100 -20.62 -19.48 16.28
N CYS A 101 -19.47 -18.97 16.75
CA CYS A 101 -18.18 -19.03 16.07
C CYS A 101 -17.02 -19.07 17.09
N PRO A 102 -16.89 -20.14 17.90
CA PRO A 102 -15.82 -20.25 18.87
C PRO A 102 -14.45 -20.34 18.16
N GLY A 103 -13.48 -19.57 18.62
CA GLY A 103 -12.11 -19.61 18.09
C GLY A 103 -11.85 -18.84 16.79
N TRP A 104 -12.78 -17.98 16.32
CA TRP A 104 -12.52 -17.18 15.12
C TRP A 104 -11.49 -16.09 15.42
N LEU A 105 -10.46 -15.98 14.60
CA LEU A 105 -9.46 -14.90 14.73
C LEU A 105 -9.83 -13.74 13.80
N ILE A 106 -9.75 -12.53 14.34
CA ILE A 106 -9.97 -11.27 13.65
C ILE A 106 -8.68 -10.47 13.72
N THR A 107 -8.33 -9.81 12.62
CA THR A 107 -7.23 -8.86 12.57
C THR A 107 -7.77 -7.47 12.32
N ASN A 108 -7.39 -6.52 13.16
CA ASN A 108 -7.54 -5.10 12.93
C ASN A 108 -6.18 -4.56 12.47
N ILE A 109 -6.16 -3.86 11.35
CA ILE A 109 -4.95 -3.22 10.81
C ILE A 109 -5.24 -1.74 10.67
N ALA A 110 -4.53 -0.92 11.43
CA ALA A 110 -4.48 0.52 11.22
C ALA A 110 -3.32 0.84 10.27
N PHE A 111 -3.61 1.62 9.24
CA PHE A 111 -2.64 2.06 8.23
C PHE A 111 -2.45 3.57 8.32
N GLU A 112 -1.20 4.01 8.31
CA GLU A 112 -0.81 5.39 8.06
C GLU A 112 0.08 5.41 6.82
N CYS A 113 -0.41 6.02 5.76
CA CYS A 113 0.24 6.06 4.46
C CYS A 113 0.80 7.45 4.19
N GLU A 114 2.04 7.50 3.75
CA GLU A 114 2.72 8.70 3.28
C GLU A 114 3.33 8.41 1.90
N SER A 115 2.89 9.13 0.88
CA SER A 115 3.46 9.06 -0.46
C SER A 115 4.32 10.28 -0.75
N ARG A 116 5.39 10.07 -1.51
CA ARG A 116 6.30 11.10 -1.97
C ARG A 116 6.58 10.90 -3.45
N ILE A 117 6.37 11.96 -4.23
CA ILE A 117 6.78 12.02 -5.63
C ILE A 117 7.74 13.20 -5.76
N ALA A 118 8.95 12.95 -6.23
CA ALA A 118 9.97 13.98 -6.42
C ALA A 118 10.34 14.14 -7.90
N THR A 119 10.48 15.38 -8.33
CA THR A 119 11.12 15.77 -9.59
C THR A 119 12.34 16.64 -9.30
N ASP A 120 13.11 16.99 -10.32
CA ASP A 120 14.25 17.93 -10.18
C ASP A 120 13.85 19.31 -9.63
N GLU A 121 12.58 19.69 -9.77
CA GLU A 121 12.09 21.00 -9.32
C GLU A 121 11.50 20.98 -7.91
N LYS A 122 10.75 19.93 -7.58
CA LYS A 122 9.84 19.95 -6.43
C LYS A 122 9.41 18.55 -5.99
N GLU A 123 9.07 18.47 -4.71
CA GLU A 123 8.49 17.30 -4.08
C GLU A 123 6.99 17.50 -3.80
N TYR A 124 6.24 16.42 -3.96
CA TYR A 124 4.81 16.32 -3.76
C TYR A 124 4.51 15.22 -2.76
N PHE A 125 3.60 15.49 -1.84
CA PHE A 125 3.31 14.62 -0.71
C PHE A 125 1.83 14.30 -0.64
N GLY A 126 1.49 13.06 -0.36
CA GLY A 126 0.13 12.64 -0.02
C GLY A 126 0.15 11.91 1.31
N GLN A 127 -0.85 12.15 2.15
CA GLN A 127 -0.97 11.45 3.44
C GLN A 127 -2.41 11.02 3.66
N MET A 128 -2.61 9.77 4.04
CA MET A 128 -3.93 9.24 4.41
C MET A 128 -3.79 8.15 5.47
N SER A 129 -4.82 7.98 6.28
CA SER A 129 -4.90 6.88 7.25
C SER A 129 -6.24 6.17 7.13
N ASP A 130 -6.27 4.87 7.41
CA ASP A 130 -7.50 4.09 7.48
C ASP A 130 -7.33 2.92 8.44
N THR A 131 -8.45 2.36 8.92
CA THR A 131 -8.45 1.14 9.72
C THR A 131 -9.30 0.09 9.03
N LYS A 132 -8.70 -1.07 8.77
CA LYS A 132 -9.40 -2.22 8.18
C LYS A 132 -9.53 -3.34 9.20
N LYS A 133 -10.70 -3.98 9.18
CA LYS A 133 -10.98 -5.18 9.96
C LYS A 133 -11.12 -6.37 9.01
N MET A 134 -10.49 -7.48 9.35
CA MET A 134 -10.46 -8.69 8.54
C MET A 134 -10.64 -9.93 9.40
N GLY A 135 -11.36 -10.94 8.90
CA GLY A 135 -11.40 -12.26 9.53
C GLY A 135 -10.24 -13.12 9.02
N LEU A 136 -9.43 -13.70 9.90
CA LEU A 136 -8.38 -14.64 9.51
C LEU A 136 -8.96 -15.97 9.00
N GLY A 137 -10.16 -16.35 9.46
CA GLY A 137 -10.93 -17.43 8.84
C GLY A 137 -11.21 -17.19 7.35
N GLN A 138 -11.43 -15.95 6.91
CA GLN A 138 -11.64 -15.63 5.49
C GLN A 138 -10.35 -15.69 4.66
N ILE A 139 -9.19 -15.55 5.30
CA ILE A 139 -7.86 -15.62 4.66
C ILE A 139 -7.47 -17.07 4.38
N LEU A 140 -7.67 -17.98 5.35
CA LEU A 140 -7.27 -19.37 5.21
C LEU A 140 -8.19 -20.18 4.28
N TYR A 141 -9.48 -19.85 4.21
CA TYR A 141 -10.44 -20.58 3.38
C TYR A 141 -10.33 -20.28 1.87
N ASN A 142 -9.86 -19.09 1.47
CA ASN A 142 -9.69 -18.71 0.05
C ASN A 142 -8.44 -19.32 -0.63
N ARG A 143 -7.75 -20.26 0.02
CA ARG A 143 -6.63 -21.01 -0.56
C ARG A 143 -6.99 -22.44 -0.98
N TYR A 144 -8.20 -22.90 -0.66
CA TYR A 144 -8.64 -24.28 -0.86
C TYR A 144 -9.67 -24.47 -1.98
N TYR A 145 -9.98 -23.43 -2.76
CA TYR A 145 -10.83 -23.51 -3.96
C TYR A 145 -10.30 -22.65 -5.08
#